data_AF-A0AAD5QTK1-F1
#
_entry.id   AF-A0AAD5QTK1-F1
#
_cell.length_a   1.000
_cell.length_b   1.000
_cell.length_c   1.000
_cell.angle_alpha   90.00
_cell.angle_beta   90.00
_cell.angle_gamma   90.00
#
_symmetry.space_group_name_H-M   'P 1'
#
loop_
_entity.id
_entity.type
_entity.pdbx_description
1 polymer ?
#
loop_
_entity_poly.entity_id
_entity_poly.type
_entity_poly.pdbx_seq_one_letter_code
_entity_poly.pdbx_strand_id
1 'polypeptide(L)'
;MVVLGCAAGILGATTGGFFKAGPVISKQYSHFVTGNISLGITITMLIVPFIVNALTPIGIQEEWKWVFIYVAAVLVVTNIVFMIFIKGEPCEWTKDEFVRSHTMNSIKVQDAPAPAIQRF
;
A
#
# COMPACT_ATOMS: atom_id res chain seq x y z
N MET A 1 14.26 18.80 -18.63
CA MET A 1 13.82 19.74 -17.57
C MET A 1 12.32 19.60 -17.30
N VAL A 2 11.45 19.71 -18.30
CA VAL A 2 9.98 19.53 -18.11
C VAL A 2 9.61 18.12 -17.59
N VAL A 3 10.21 17.06 -18.13
CA VAL A 3 9.95 15.67 -17.70
C VAL A 3 10.29 15.44 -16.22
N LEU A 4 11.41 16.00 -15.74
CA LEU A 4 11.82 15.90 -14.33
C LEU A 4 10.89 16.71 -13.41
N GLY A 5 10.43 17.89 -13.85
CA GLY A 5 9.46 18.70 -13.12
C GLY A 5 8.09 18.02 -12.99
N CYS A 6 7.60 17.39 -14.07
CA CYS A 6 6.37 16.60 -14.03
C CYS A 6 6.53 15.36 -13.13
N ALA A 7 7.66 14.66 -13.20
CA ALA A 7 7.93 13.52 -12.32
C ALA A 7 8.00 13.94 -10.83
N ALA A 8 8.61 15.09 -10.51
CA ALA A 8 8.65 15.61 -9.16
C ALA A 8 7.24 15.99 -8.64
N GLY A 9 6.39 16.56 -9.50
CA GLY A 9 4.99 16.83 -9.15
C GLY A 9 4.19 15.56 -8.88
N ILE A 10 4.37 14.52 -9.71
CA ILE A 10 3.72 13.21 -9.53
C ILE A 10 4.25 12.49 -8.27
N LEU A 11 5.54 12.61 -7.96
CA LEU A 11 6.12 12.11 -6.71
C LEU A 11 5.48 12.77 -5.49
N GLY A 12 5.28 14.10 -5.54
CA GLY A 12 4.57 14.84 -4.48
C GLY A 12 3.13 14.36 -4.30
N ALA A 13 2.39 14.16 -5.40
CA ALA A 13 1.03 13.64 -5.36
C ALA A 13 0.95 12.19 -4.84
N THR A 14 1.92 11.35 -5.21
CA THR A 14 1.99 9.95 -4.76
C THR A 14 2.29 9.87 -3.27
N THR A 15 3.22 10.69 -2.78
CA THR A 15 3.58 10.75 -1.35
C THR A 15 2.44 11.34 -0.50
N GLY A 16 1.72 12.35 -1.00
CA GLY A 16 0.55 12.89 -0.30
C GLY A 16 -0.68 11.96 -0.32
N GLY A 17 -0.94 11.31 -1.45
CA GLY A 17 -2.14 10.49 -1.67
C GLY A 17 -2.07 9.11 -1.01
N PHE A 18 -0.97 8.38 -1.23
CA PHE A 18 -0.83 7.00 -0.77
C PHE A 18 -0.74 6.88 0.76
N PHE A 19 0.08 7.73 1.39
CA PHE A 19 0.24 7.74 2.84
C PHE A 19 -1.02 8.20 3.58
N LYS A 20 -1.93 8.91 2.92
CA LYS A 20 -3.22 9.32 3.51
C LYS A 20 -4.33 8.30 3.20
N ALA A 21 -4.38 7.76 1.99
CA ALA A 21 -5.39 6.78 1.59
C ALA A 21 -5.23 5.44 2.31
N GLY A 22 -3.99 4.95 2.49
CA GLY A 22 -3.72 3.67 3.17
C GLY A 22 -4.34 3.60 4.58
N PRO A 23 -4.06 4.57 5.47
CA PRO A 23 -4.68 4.64 6.79
C PRO A 23 -6.20 4.86 6.75
N VAL A 24 -6.71 5.67 5.83
CA VAL A 24 -8.16 5.97 5.72
C VAL A 24 -8.96 4.72 5.33
N ILE A 25 -8.43 3.88 4.45
CA ILE A 25 -9.07 2.63 4.01
C ILE A 25 -9.05 1.58 5.14
N SER A 26 -8.00 1.57 5.96
CA SER A 26 -7.73 0.53 6.96
C SER A 26 -8.16 0.89 8.40
N LYS A 27 -8.56 2.15 8.66
CA LYS A 27 -9.06 2.65 9.96
C LYS A 27 -8.26 2.10 11.16
N GLN A 28 -8.84 1.14 11.90
CA GLN A 28 -8.29 0.52 13.11
C GLN A 28 -7.05 -0.36 12.88
N TYR A 29 -6.83 -0.84 11.64
CA TYR A 29 -5.67 -1.66 11.24
C TYR A 29 -4.61 -0.87 10.46
N SER A 30 -4.74 0.46 10.45
CA SER A 30 -3.86 1.36 9.70
C SER A 30 -2.39 1.25 10.07
N HIS A 31 -2.07 0.96 11.32
CA HIS A 31 -0.69 0.76 11.75
C HIS A 31 -0.04 -0.46 11.08
N PHE A 32 -0.77 -1.57 10.95
CA PHE A 32 -0.27 -2.77 10.29
C PHE A 32 -0.09 -2.55 8.78
N VAL A 33 -1.10 -1.98 8.12
CA VAL A 33 -1.07 -1.71 6.68
C VAL A 33 0.04 -0.71 6.33
N THR A 34 0.16 0.38 7.08
CA THR A 34 1.21 1.39 6.88
C THR A 34 2.60 0.82 7.19
N GLY A 35 2.72 -0.10 8.15
CA GLY A 35 3.97 -0.82 8.42
C GLY A 35 4.44 -1.66 7.22
N ASN A 36 3.53 -2.43 6.60
CA ASN A 36 3.85 -3.22 5.40
C ASN A 36 4.25 -2.32 4.21
N ILE A 37 3.56 -1.19 4.05
CA ILE A 37 3.90 -0.16 3.06
C ILE A 37 5.34 0.33 3.26
N SER A 38 5.70 0.73 4.47
CA SER A 38 7.05 1.23 4.79
C SER A 38 8.12 0.15 4.61
N LEU A 39 7.81 -1.10 4.93
CA LEU A 39 8.70 -2.24 4.69
C LEU A 39 8.97 -2.39 3.19
N GLY A 40 7.92 -2.35 2.36
CA GLY A 40 8.05 -2.38 0.91
C GLY A 40 8.98 -1.28 0.38
N ILE A 41 8.77 -0.04 0.84
CA ILE A 41 9.61 1.12 0.46
C ILE A 41 11.07 0.87 0.83
N THR A 42 11.33 0.38 2.04
CA THR A 42 12.68 0.14 2.55
C THR A 42 13.40 -0.93 1.72
N ILE A 43 12.71 -2.02 1.36
CA ILE A 43 13.27 -3.05 0.47
C ILE A 43 13.61 -2.46 -0.90
N THR A 44 12.72 -1.66 -1.50
CA THR A 44 13.03 -0.99 -2.76
C THR A 44 14.23 -0.05 -2.64
N MET A 45 14.35 0.71 -1.55
CA MET A 45 15.51 1.58 -1.32
C MET A 45 16.82 0.80 -1.21
N LEU A 46 16.79 -0.42 -0.68
CA LEU A 46 17.95 -1.31 -0.66
C LEU A 46 18.29 -1.83 -2.05
N ILE A 47 17.31 -2.15 -2.89
CA ILE A 47 17.53 -2.76 -4.22
C ILE A 47 17.92 -1.71 -5.27
N VAL A 48 17.37 -0.50 -5.20
CA VAL A 48 17.61 0.60 -6.16
C VAL A 48 19.10 0.85 -6.48
N PRO A 49 20.02 1.00 -5.50
CA PRO A 49 21.42 1.27 -5.80
C PRO A 49 22.10 0.14 -6.59
N PHE A 50 21.69 -1.12 -6.39
CA PHE A 50 22.21 -2.25 -7.19
C PHE A 50 21.73 -2.19 -8.64
N ILE A 51 20.45 -1.85 -8.85
CA ILE A 51 19.90 -1.69 -10.21
C ILE A 51 20.57 -0.52 -10.93
N VAL A 52 20.72 0.62 -10.26
CA VAL A 52 21.39 1.80 -10.84
C VAL A 52 22.84 1.48 -11.16
N ASN A 53 23.57 0.83 -10.26
CA ASN A 53 24.95 0.44 -10.48
C ASN A 53 25.10 -0.51 -11.69
N ALA A 54 24.15 -1.44 -11.89
CA ALA A 54 24.12 -2.32 -13.05
C ALA A 54 23.77 -1.59 -14.37
N LEU A 55 22.92 -0.56 -14.32
CA LEU A 55 22.52 0.21 -15.52
C LEU A 55 23.54 1.28 -15.94
N THR A 56 24.42 1.73 -15.04
CA THR A 56 25.45 2.74 -15.33
C THR A 56 26.86 2.19 -15.10
N PRO A 57 27.33 1.21 -15.90
CA PRO A 57 28.68 0.65 -15.75
C PRO A 57 29.78 1.62 -16.18
N ILE A 58 29.50 2.54 -17.12
CA ILE A 58 30.48 3.50 -17.65
C ILE A 58 30.26 4.90 -17.04
N GLY A 59 29.06 5.19 -16.54
CA GLY A 59 28.76 6.44 -15.83
C GLY A 59 28.58 7.63 -16.77
N ILE A 60 28.29 7.37 -18.05
CA ILE A 60 28.09 8.41 -19.06
C ILE A 60 26.69 9.02 -18.97
N GLN A 61 26.55 10.28 -19.40
CA GLN A 61 25.29 11.03 -19.32
C GLN A 61 24.13 10.36 -20.10
N GLU A 62 24.45 9.64 -21.18
CA GLU A 62 23.47 8.88 -21.98
C GLU A 62 22.80 7.75 -21.18
N GLU A 63 23.54 7.01 -20.35
CA GLU A 63 23.00 5.91 -19.53
C GLU A 63 22.03 6.43 -18.46
N TRP A 64 22.39 7.54 -17.80
CA TRP A 64 21.53 8.20 -16.81
C TRP A 64 20.20 8.66 -17.39
N LYS A 65 20.18 9.10 -18.66
CA LYS A 65 18.93 9.50 -19.34
C LYS A 65 17.94 8.35 -19.39
N TRP A 66 18.41 7.13 -19.66
CA TRP A 66 17.59 5.93 -19.65
C TRP A 66 17.09 5.58 -18.25
N VAL A 67 17.95 5.65 -17.23
CA VAL A 67 17.55 5.44 -15.82
C VAL A 67 16.39 6.37 -15.43
N PHE A 68 16.50 7.66 -15.74
CA PHE A 68 15.43 8.62 -15.43
C PHE A 68 14.14 8.34 -16.20
N ILE A 69 14.22 7.93 -17.47
CA ILE A 69 13.04 7.55 -18.26
C ILE A 69 12.36 6.31 -17.67
N TYR A 70 13.11 5.29 -17.28
CA TYR A 70 12.56 4.09 -16.63
C TYR A 70 11.87 4.43 -15.32
N VAL A 71 12.51 5.23 -14.46
CA VAL A 71 11.91 5.67 -13.19
C VAL A 71 10.64 6.48 -13.42
N ALA A 72 10.65 7.39 -14.40
CA ALA A 72 9.47 8.17 -14.76
C ALA A 72 8.33 7.29 -15.29
N ALA A 73 8.62 6.31 -16.14
CA ALA A 73 7.63 5.37 -16.67
C ALA A 73 7.00 4.52 -15.57
N VAL A 74 7.82 3.94 -14.67
CA VAL A 74 7.34 3.15 -13.52
C VAL A 74 6.46 4.00 -12.61
N LEU A 75 6.86 5.25 -12.35
CA LEU A 75 6.09 6.18 -11.54
C LEU A 75 4.72 6.49 -12.17
N VAL A 76 4.66 6.73 -13.47
CA VAL A 76 3.40 7.01 -14.18
C VAL A 76 2.49 5.78 -14.15
N VAL A 77 3.01 4.59 -14.47
CA VAL A 77 2.21 3.35 -14.48
C VAL A 77 1.66 3.04 -13.08
N THR A 78 2.50 3.12 -12.05
CA THR A 78 2.06 2.87 -10.66
C THR A 78 1.04 3.90 -10.18
N ASN A 79 1.16 5.17 -10.59
CA ASN A 79 0.19 6.20 -10.26
C ASN A 79 -1.16 5.99 -10.98
N ILE A 80 -1.15 5.53 -12.24
CA ILE A 80 -2.37 5.16 -12.98
C ILE A 80 -3.07 3.97 -12.31
N VAL A 81 -2.31 2.93 -11.96
CA VAL A 81 -2.85 1.77 -11.22
C VAL A 81 -3.45 2.23 -9.90
N PHE A 82 -2.78 3.12 -9.17
CA PHE A 82 -3.29 3.69 -7.93
C PHE A 82 -4.61 4.45 -8.14
N MET A 83 -4.73 5.26 -9.21
CA MET A 83 -5.98 5.95 -9.53
C MET A 83 -7.13 5.00 -9.88
N ILE A 84 -6.85 3.85 -10.52
CA ILE A 84 -7.88 2.85 -10.85
C ILE A 84 -8.32 2.09 -9.59
N PHE A 85 -7.39 1.76 -8.71
CA PHE A 85 -7.66 0.91 -7.54
C PHE A 85 -8.08 1.69 -6.29
N ILE A 86 -7.81 2.99 -6.21
CA ILE A 86 -8.20 3.77 -5.04
C ILE A 86 -9.73 3.85 -4.98
N LYS A 87 -10.30 3.20 -3.97
CA LYS A 87 -11.67 3.42 -3.52
C LYS A 87 -11.63 4.39 -2.35
N GLY A 88 -12.34 5.51 -2.48
CA GLY A 88 -12.48 6.51 -1.41
C GLY A 88 -13.36 6.03 -0.24
N GLU A 89 -13.82 4.79 -0.28
CA GLU A 89 -14.66 4.20 0.77
C GLU A 89 -13.83 3.22 1.62
N PRO A 90 -14.02 3.24 2.95
CA PRO A 90 -13.38 2.26 3.83
C PRO A 90 -13.85 0.85 3.44
N CYS A 91 -12.91 -0.08 3.33
CA CYS A 91 -13.22 -1.46 2.95
C CYS A 91 -14.25 -2.10 3.91
N GLU A 92 -15.08 -3.02 3.41
CA GLU A 92 -16.15 -3.63 4.21
C GLU A 92 -15.68 -4.31 5.50
N TRP A 93 -14.46 -4.84 5.51
CA TRP A 93 -13.83 -5.44 6.70
C TRP A 93 -13.47 -4.44 7.81
N THR A 94 -13.48 -3.13 7.53
CA THR A 94 -13.28 -2.05 8.50
C THR A 94 -14.56 -1.25 8.79
N LYS A 95 -15.72 -1.68 8.28
CA LYS A 95 -17.01 -1.10 8.67
C LYS A 95 -17.39 -1.60 10.06
N ASP A 96 -17.82 -0.68 10.94
CA ASP A 96 -18.27 -0.98 12.30
C ASP A 96 -19.31 -2.10 12.35
N GLU A 97 -20.15 -2.22 11.33
CA GLU A 97 -21.16 -3.28 11.18
C GLU A 97 -20.54 -4.69 11.08
N PHE A 98 -19.42 -4.85 10.39
CA PHE A 98 -18.72 -6.12 10.25
C PHE A 98 -18.03 -6.55 11.55
N VAL A 99 -17.40 -5.59 12.23
CA VAL A 99 -16.74 -5.81 13.53
C VAL A 99 -17.79 -6.17 14.59
N ARG A 100 -18.87 -5.39 14.66
CA ARG A 100 -19.94 -5.58 15.64
C ARG A 100 -20.68 -6.91 15.43
N SER A 101 -20.96 -7.31 14.18
CA SER A 101 -21.62 -8.60 13.91
C SER A 101 -20.76 -9.81 14.31
N HIS A 102 -19.45 -9.78 14.07
CA HIS A 102 -18.54 -10.87 14.45
C HIS A 102 -18.27 -10.92 15.96
N THR A 103 -18.08 -9.77 16.61
CA THR A 103 -17.91 -9.71 18.08
C THR A 103 -19.20 -10.06 18.84
N MET A 104 -20.38 -9.65 18.35
CA MET A 104 -21.64 -10.02 19.00
C MET A 104 -22.01 -11.50 18.78
N ASN A 105 -21.65 -12.10 17.64
CA ASN A 105 -21.83 -13.53 17.43
C ASN A 105 -20.92 -14.37 18.34
N SER A 106 -19.67 -13.96 18.60
CA SER A 106 -18.80 -14.70 19.52
C SER A 106 -19.33 -14.68 20.96
N ILE A 107 -19.91 -13.57 21.40
CA ILE A 107 -20.54 -13.46 22.74
C ILE A 107 -21.76 -14.39 22.82
N LYS A 108 -22.64 -14.39 21.81
CA LYS A 108 -23.80 -15.30 21.80
C LYS A 108 -23.42 -16.78 21.80
N VAL A 109 -22.32 -17.17 21.15
CA VAL A 109 -21.83 -18.55 21.16
C VAL A 109 -21.24 -18.93 22.52
N GLN A 110 -20.59 -17.99 23.21
CA GLN A 110 -20.02 -18.21 24.54
C GLN A 110 -21.10 -18.32 25.63
N ASP A 111 -22.18 -17.55 25.50
CA ASP A 111 -23.31 -17.52 26.45
C ASP A 111 -24.38 -18.58 26.15
N ALA A 112 -24.25 -19.34 25.07
CA ALA A 112 -25.12 -20.48 24.80
C ALA A 112 -24.75 -21.62 25.77
N PRO A 113 -25.69 -22.11 26.61
CA PRO A 113 -25.40 -23.23 27.49
C PRO A 113 -24.97 -24.42 26.63
N ALA A 114 -23.84 -25.05 26.99
CA ALA A 114 -23.34 -26.25 26.31
C ALA A 114 -24.48 -27.26 26.16
N PRO A 115 -24.65 -27.89 24.97
CA PRO A 115 -25.71 -28.88 24.79
C PRO A 115 -25.51 -29.96 25.86
N ALA A 116 -26.49 -30.08 26.76
CA ALA A 116 -26.49 -31.10 27.78
C ALA A 116 -26.39 -32.45 27.08
N ILE A 117 -25.21 -33.06 27.12
CA ILE A 117 -24.99 -34.42 26.64
C ILE A 117 -25.85 -35.30 27.55
N GLN A 118 -27.08 -35.60 27.10
CA GLN A 118 -27.89 -36.65 27.70
C GLN A 118 -27.16 -37.96 27.41
N ARG A 119 -26.36 -38.38 28.40
CA ARG A 119 -25.82 -39.74 28.46
C ARG A 119 -26.99 -40.68 28.71
N PHE A 120 -27.38 -41.41 27.66
CA PHE A 120 -28.14 -42.65 27.78
C PHE A 120 -27.16 -43.81 27.96
#